data_AF-A0A950AD35-F1
#
_entry.id   AF-A0A950AD35-F1
#
_cell.length_a   1.000
_cell.length_b   1.000
_cell.length_c   1.000
_cell.angle_alpha   90.00
_cell.angle_beta   90.00
_cell.angle_gamma   90.00
#
_symmetry.space_group_name_H-M   'P 1'
#
loop_
_entity.id
_entity.type
_entity.pdbx_description
1 polymer ?
#
loop_
_entity_poly.entity_id
_entity_poly.type
_entity_poly.pdbx_seq_one_letter_code
_entity_poly.pdbx_strand_id
1 'polypeptide(L)'
;MIAASTATAPRIADAPIQEAVARSHWLDAARPVPRIWLVAKRALDIVLSALLLVALAPLFVLIALGIKLSSPGPVLFWQMRVGKGGREFRFYKFRTMIDGAHLMHDDVSHLNELDGPAFKIADDPRVHDFGSLLRRASLDELPQLWNVLRGDMSLVGPRP
;
A
#
# COMPACT_ATOMS: atom_id res chain seq x y z
N MET A 1 -27.40 -28.87 41.66
CA MET A 1 -26.09 -28.20 41.62
C MET A 1 -25.25 -28.89 40.56
N ILE A 2 -25.37 -28.47 39.29
CA ILE A 2 -24.63 -29.04 38.16
C ILE A 2 -23.91 -27.85 37.52
N ALA A 3 -22.58 -27.81 37.65
CA ALA A 3 -21.74 -26.76 37.11
C ALA A 3 -21.60 -26.93 35.59
N ALA A 4 -21.94 -25.89 34.85
CA ALA A 4 -21.67 -25.77 33.42
C ALA A 4 -20.14 -25.62 33.21
N SER A 5 -19.51 -26.67 32.71
CA SER A 5 -18.13 -26.60 32.21
C SER A 5 -18.15 -25.88 30.86
N THR A 6 -17.91 -24.58 30.90
CA THR A 6 -17.66 -23.76 29.72
C THR A 6 -16.20 -23.96 29.32
N ALA A 7 -15.95 -24.86 28.37
CA ALA A 7 -14.66 -24.98 27.72
C ALA A 7 -14.42 -23.74 26.86
N THR A 8 -13.78 -22.73 27.46
CA THR A 8 -13.29 -21.54 26.78
C THR A 8 -12.25 -21.98 25.74
N ALA A 9 -12.54 -21.77 24.46
CA ALA A 9 -11.57 -22.00 23.40
C ALA A 9 -10.29 -21.16 23.66
N PRO A 10 -9.09 -21.71 23.43
CA PRO A 10 -7.84 -20.99 23.71
C PRO A 10 -7.72 -19.73 22.85
N ARG A 11 -7.23 -18.63 23.46
CA ARG A 11 -6.90 -17.40 22.72
C ARG A 11 -5.77 -17.71 21.74
N ILE A 12 -5.91 -17.21 20.51
CA ILE A 12 -4.96 -17.39 19.41
C ILE A 12 -3.52 -16.95 19.78
N ALA A 13 -3.35 -16.11 20.81
CA ALA A 13 -2.07 -15.63 21.29
C ALA A 13 -1.15 -16.70 21.91
N ASP A 14 -1.70 -17.83 22.35
CA ASP A 14 -0.93 -18.83 23.13
C ASP A 14 -0.45 -20.03 22.29
N ALA A 15 -0.85 -20.13 21.02
CA ALA A 15 -0.40 -21.18 20.14
C ALA A 15 1.01 -20.86 19.59
N PRO A 16 1.98 -21.78 19.63
CA PRO A 16 3.25 -21.57 18.94
C PRO A 16 2.95 -21.26 17.47
N ILE A 17 3.54 -20.20 16.91
CA ILE A 17 3.28 -19.70 15.54
C ILE A 17 3.24 -20.84 14.52
N GLN A 18 4.07 -21.87 14.72
CA GLN A 18 4.13 -23.10 13.92
C GLN A 18 2.79 -23.86 13.87
N GLU A 19 2.07 -24.01 14.98
CA GLU A 19 0.75 -24.65 15.01
C GLU A 19 -0.34 -23.76 14.40
N ALA A 20 -0.28 -22.45 14.61
CA ALA A 20 -1.24 -21.51 14.00
C ALA A 20 -1.11 -21.49 12.46
N VAL A 21 0.12 -21.55 11.97
CA VAL A 21 0.43 -21.70 10.53
C VAL A 21 -0.01 -23.08 10.01
N ALA A 22 0.25 -24.16 10.75
CA ALA A 22 -0.15 -25.51 10.36
C ALA A 22 -1.68 -25.72 10.31
N ARG A 23 -2.44 -25.04 11.18
CA ARG A 23 -3.92 -25.09 11.19
C ARG A 23 -4.57 -24.12 10.19
N SER A 24 -3.77 -23.29 9.52
CA SER A 24 -4.27 -22.37 8.51
C SER A 24 -4.48 -23.13 7.19
N HIS A 25 -5.69 -23.63 6.97
CA HIS A 25 -6.15 -24.18 5.69
C HIS A 25 -6.04 -23.19 4.49
N TRP A 26 -5.54 -21.97 4.73
CA TRP A 26 -5.25 -20.94 3.73
C TRP A 26 -4.05 -21.26 2.83
N LEU A 27 -3.18 -22.21 3.22
CA LEU A 27 -2.08 -22.69 2.36
C LEU A 27 -2.55 -23.67 1.26
N ASP A 28 -3.72 -24.30 1.44
CA ASP A 28 -4.23 -25.34 0.52
C ASP A 28 -5.10 -24.81 -0.62
N ALA A 29 -5.37 -23.50 -0.66
CA ALA A 29 -6.19 -22.89 -1.70
C ALA A 29 -5.37 -22.37 -2.90
N ALA A 30 -4.20 -22.94 -3.17
CA ALA A 30 -3.47 -22.70 -4.42
C ALA A 30 -4.20 -23.38 -5.59
N ARG A 31 -5.42 -22.92 -5.89
CA ARG A 31 -6.15 -23.37 -7.08
C ARG A 31 -5.28 -23.03 -8.29
N PRO A 32 -4.91 -24.02 -9.12
CA PRO A 32 -4.12 -23.76 -10.30
C PRO A 32 -4.91 -22.82 -11.21
N VAL A 33 -4.47 -21.55 -11.27
CA VAL A 33 -5.06 -20.57 -12.18
C VAL A 33 -4.61 -20.90 -13.60
N PRO A 34 -5.53 -21.03 -14.57
CA PRO A 34 -5.16 -21.31 -15.94
C PRO A 34 -4.18 -20.26 -16.48
N ARG A 35 -3.15 -20.66 -17.23
CA ARG A 35 -2.19 -19.71 -17.82
C ARG A 35 -2.87 -18.65 -18.68
N ILE A 36 -3.94 -19.04 -19.40
CA ILE A 36 -4.73 -18.12 -20.21
C ILE A 36 -5.37 -17.01 -19.38
N TRP A 37 -5.82 -17.32 -18.16
CA TRP A 37 -6.37 -16.33 -17.23
C TRP A 37 -5.30 -15.32 -16.80
N LEU A 38 -4.09 -15.80 -16.49
CA LEU A 38 -2.96 -14.91 -16.13
C LEU A 38 -2.57 -13.98 -17.29
N VAL A 39 -2.57 -14.49 -18.52
CA VAL A 39 -2.28 -13.69 -19.72
C VAL A 39 -3.37 -12.66 -19.96
N ALA A 40 -4.65 -13.06 -19.92
CA ALA A 40 -5.78 -12.15 -20.09
C ALA A 40 -5.80 -11.07 -19.00
N LYS A 41 -5.55 -11.45 -17.75
CA LYS A 41 -5.42 -10.52 -16.62
C LYS A 41 -4.30 -9.50 -16.85
N ARG A 42 -3.15 -9.96 -17.35
CA ARG A 42 -2.01 -9.08 -17.65
C ARG A 42 -2.31 -8.13 -18.81
N ALA A 43 -2.97 -8.61 -19.87
CA ALA A 43 -3.38 -7.78 -20.99
C ALA A 43 -4.36 -6.70 -20.54
N LEU A 44 -5.35 -7.06 -19.72
CA LEU A 44 -6.29 -6.11 -19.11
C LEU A 44 -5.58 -5.03 -18.29
N ASP A 45 -4.64 -5.43 -17.43
CA ASP A 45 -3.86 -4.48 -16.62
C ASP A 45 -3.11 -3.48 -17.49
N ILE A 46 -2.44 -3.94 -18.55
CA ILE A 46 -1.69 -3.07 -19.46
C ILE A 46 -2.63 -2.09 -20.17
N VAL A 47 -3.72 -2.59 -20.76
CA VAL A 47 -4.67 -1.75 -21.51
C VAL A 47 -5.32 -0.71 -20.61
N LEU A 48 -5.87 -1.13 -19.47
CA LEU A 48 -6.54 -0.22 -18.55
C LEU A 48 -5.58 0.78 -17.91
N SER A 49 -4.39 0.36 -17.48
CA SER A 49 -3.40 1.29 -16.91
C SER A 49 -2.89 2.30 -17.95
N ALA A 50 -2.66 1.88 -19.20
CA ALA A 50 -2.27 2.79 -20.27
C ALA A 50 -3.37 3.82 -20.57
N LEU A 51 -4.63 3.38 -20.70
CA LEU A 51 -5.77 4.26 -20.91
C LEU A 51 -5.95 5.26 -19.77
N LEU A 52 -5.86 4.80 -18.51
CA LEU A 52 -5.97 5.66 -17.33
C LEU A 52 -4.82 6.67 -17.25
N LEU A 53 -3.58 6.28 -17.57
CA LEU A 53 -2.44 7.20 -17.59
C LEU A 53 -2.64 8.33 -18.60
N VAL A 54 -3.15 8.03 -19.80
CA VAL A 54 -3.44 9.05 -20.81
C VAL A 54 -4.62 9.93 -20.39
N ALA A 55 -5.72 9.33 -19.93
CA ALA A 55 -6.92 10.07 -19.51
C ALA A 55 -6.65 10.99 -18.31
N LEU A 56 -5.79 10.56 -17.38
CA LEU A 56 -5.44 11.31 -16.17
C LEU A 56 -4.20 12.21 -16.35
N ALA A 57 -3.53 12.21 -17.50
CA ALA A 57 -2.37 13.05 -17.76
C ALA A 57 -2.58 14.54 -17.41
N PRO A 58 -3.70 15.21 -17.80
CA PRO A 58 -3.93 16.60 -17.38
C PRO A 58 -4.08 16.74 -15.86
N LEU A 59 -4.72 15.79 -15.18
CA LEU A 59 -4.82 15.78 -13.72
C LEU A 59 -3.44 15.63 -13.06
N PHE A 60 -2.55 14.79 -13.61
CA PHE A 60 -1.20 14.62 -13.10
C PHE A 60 -0.41 15.94 -13.14
N VAL A 61 -0.59 16.74 -14.19
CA VAL A 61 0.02 18.07 -14.30
C VAL A 61 -0.52 19.03 -13.24
N LEU A 62 -1.83 19.05 -13.01
CA LEU A 62 -2.46 19.89 -11.98
C LEU A 62 -1.97 19.50 -10.57
N ILE A 63 -1.91 18.20 -10.28
CA ILE A 63 -1.38 17.69 -9.01
C ILE A 63 0.10 18.06 -8.86
N ALA A 64 0.90 17.90 -9.91
CA ALA A 64 2.32 18.25 -9.90
C ALA A 64 2.54 19.73 -9.57
N LEU A 65 1.73 20.61 -10.17
CA LEU A 65 1.76 22.05 -9.89
C LEU A 65 1.35 22.33 -8.43
N GLY A 66 0.25 21.74 -7.96
CA GLY A 66 -0.19 21.89 -6.57
C GLY A 66 0.88 21.46 -5.55
N ILE A 67 1.59 20.37 -5.81
CA ILE A 67 2.70 19.91 -4.95
C ILE A 67 3.86 20.91 -4.97
N LYS A 68 4.25 21.41 -6.15
CA LYS A 68 5.35 22.38 -6.30
C LYS A 68 5.05 23.72 -5.63
N LEU A 69 3.79 24.15 -5.62
CA LEU A 69 3.35 25.36 -4.93
C LEU A 69 3.25 25.16 -3.41
N SER A 70 3.00 23.93 -2.94
CA SER A 70 2.83 23.63 -1.52
C SER A 70 4.13 23.33 -0.78
N SER A 71 5.13 22.75 -1.46
CA SER A 71 6.40 22.36 -0.83
C SER A 71 7.53 22.27 -1.86
N PRO A 72 8.76 22.75 -1.55
CA PRO A 72 9.92 22.62 -2.44
C PRO A 72 10.31 21.15 -2.67
N GLY A 73 11.02 20.85 -3.76
CA GLY A 73 11.57 19.50 -4.08
C GLY A 73 10.78 18.70 -5.14
N PRO A 74 11.00 17.37 -5.26
CA PRO A 74 10.43 16.53 -6.32
C PRO A 74 8.92 16.25 -6.18
N VAL A 75 8.22 16.14 -7.32
CA VAL A 75 6.77 15.83 -7.34
C VAL A 75 6.48 14.37 -7.00
N LEU A 76 7.33 13.45 -7.47
CA LEU A 76 7.18 12.02 -7.26
C LEU A 76 8.06 11.57 -6.10
N PHE A 77 7.49 10.69 -5.29
CA PHE A 77 8.16 9.94 -4.25
C PHE A 77 8.12 8.45 -4.59
N TRP A 78 9.10 7.69 -4.12
CA TRP A 78 9.11 6.24 -4.27
C TRP A 78 9.70 5.56 -3.04
N GLN A 79 9.23 4.34 -2.79
CA GLN A 79 9.72 3.45 -1.75
C GLN A 79 9.92 2.04 -2.33
N MET A 80 10.83 1.25 -1.76
CA MET A 80 10.97 -0.16 -2.15
C MET A 80 9.85 -0.98 -1.52
N ARG A 81 9.24 -1.88 -2.31
CA ARG A 81 8.20 -2.82 -1.89
C ARG A 81 8.44 -4.20 -2.48
N VAL A 82 7.94 -5.23 -1.81
CA VAL A 82 8.09 -6.63 -2.24
C VAL A 82 6.86 -7.00 -3.07
N GLY A 83 7.08 -7.35 -4.33
CA GLY A 83 6.05 -7.76 -5.28
C GLY A 83 5.99 -9.28 -5.49
N LYS A 84 5.42 -9.66 -6.63
CA LYS A 84 5.22 -11.07 -7.00
C LYS A 84 6.54 -11.86 -6.99
N GLY A 85 6.54 -12.99 -6.30
CA GLY A 85 7.70 -13.89 -6.23
C GLY A 85 8.86 -13.33 -5.42
N GLY A 86 8.60 -12.43 -4.47
CA GLY A 86 9.62 -11.84 -3.60
C GLY A 86 10.47 -10.76 -4.29
N ARG A 87 10.12 -10.36 -5.51
CA ARG A 87 10.88 -9.35 -6.26
C ARG A 87 10.60 -7.95 -5.75
N GLU A 88 11.64 -7.22 -5.40
CA GLU A 88 11.50 -5.82 -5.03
C GLU A 88 11.24 -4.93 -6.24
N PHE A 89 10.47 -3.86 -6.03
CA PHE A 89 10.24 -2.82 -7.03
C PHE A 89 10.02 -1.45 -6.40
N ARG A 90 10.19 -0.39 -7.21
CA ARG A 90 9.93 0.99 -6.80
C ARG A 90 8.43 1.27 -6.83
N PHE A 91 7.84 1.49 -5.68
CA PHE A 91 6.44 1.84 -5.51
C PHE A 91 6.26 3.35 -5.60
N TYR A 92 5.69 3.84 -6.71
CA TYR A 92 5.59 5.28 -6.98
C TYR A 92 4.36 5.91 -6.32
N LYS A 93 4.52 7.14 -5.83
CA LYS A 93 3.45 8.00 -5.32
C LYS A 93 3.71 9.44 -5.69
N PHE A 94 2.68 10.28 -5.63
CA PHE A 94 2.90 11.70 -5.49
C PHE A 94 3.40 12.02 -4.09
N ARG A 95 4.33 12.95 -4.00
CA ARG A 95 4.85 13.40 -2.72
C ARG A 95 3.76 14.17 -1.98
N THR A 96 3.49 13.75 -0.76
CA THR A 96 2.53 14.39 0.16
C THR A 96 3.18 14.91 1.43
N MET A 97 4.43 14.51 1.69
CA MET A 97 5.21 15.00 2.82
C MET A 97 6.17 16.11 2.37
N ILE A 98 6.54 16.99 3.29
CA ILE A 98 7.59 17.96 3.08
C ILE A 98 8.92 17.28 2.77
N ASP A 99 9.79 17.98 2.05
CA ASP A 99 11.13 17.48 1.77
C ASP A 99 11.91 17.30 3.08
N GLY A 100 12.65 16.19 3.21
CA GLY A 100 13.35 15.86 4.46
C GLY A 100 12.48 15.29 5.59
N ALA A 101 11.19 14.99 5.37
CA ALA A 101 10.29 14.43 6.41
C ALA A 101 10.81 13.16 7.13
N HIS A 102 11.71 12.40 6.50
CA HIS A 102 12.36 11.25 7.11
C HIS A 102 13.28 11.61 8.28
N LEU A 103 13.85 12.82 8.29
CA LEU A 103 14.72 13.32 9.36
C LEU A 103 13.94 13.70 10.62
N MET A 104 12.64 13.96 10.49
CA MET A 104 11.75 14.33 11.60
C MET A 104 11.17 13.12 12.32
N HIS A 105 11.60 11.89 12.00
CA HIS A 105 10.97 10.68 12.51
C HIS A 105 11.01 10.60 14.05
N ASP A 106 12.16 10.92 14.65
CA ASP A 106 12.34 10.91 16.09
C ASP A 106 11.47 11.99 16.75
N ASP A 107 11.40 13.18 16.14
CA ASP A 107 10.60 14.30 16.63
C ASP A 107 9.10 13.98 16.67
N VAL A 108 8.59 13.19 15.72
CA VAL A 108 7.16 12.82 15.66
C VAL A 108 6.85 11.44 16.24
N SER A 109 7.85 10.72 16.74
CA SER A 109 7.69 9.35 17.24
C SER A 109 6.65 9.24 18.37
N HIS A 110 6.58 10.27 19.22
CA HIS A 110 5.63 10.38 20.32
C HIS A 110 4.17 10.57 19.87
N LEU A 111 3.93 10.89 18.59
CA LEU A 111 2.59 11.03 18.02
C LEU A 111 2.06 9.73 17.40
N ASN A 112 2.85 8.63 17.44
CA ASN A 112 2.42 7.36 16.86
C ASN A 112 1.21 6.78 17.62
N GLU A 113 0.14 6.49 16.89
CA GLU A 113 -1.12 5.97 17.43
C GLU A 113 -1.14 4.44 17.53
N LEU A 114 -0.13 3.76 16.98
CA LEU A 114 -0.06 2.30 16.89
C LEU A 114 1.11 1.74 17.69
N ASP A 115 0.84 0.67 18.43
CA ASP A 115 1.89 -0.16 19.00
C ASP A 115 2.47 -1.13 17.95
N GLY A 116 3.77 -1.41 18.04
CA GLY A 116 4.47 -2.35 17.16
C GLY A 116 5.16 -1.70 15.95
N PRO A 117 5.41 -2.46 14.86
CA PRO A 117 6.25 -2.00 13.74
C PRO A 117 5.55 -1.01 12.79
N ALA A 118 4.24 -0.79 12.98
CA ALA A 118 3.48 0.12 12.14
C ALA A 118 3.54 1.54 12.71
N PHE A 119 3.77 2.52 11.83
CA PHE A 119 3.80 3.93 12.18
C PHE A 119 2.61 4.66 11.56
N LYS A 120 1.73 5.23 12.38
CA LYS A 120 0.56 5.98 11.91
C LYS A 120 0.29 7.18 12.83
N ILE A 121 0.15 8.34 12.21
CA ILE A 121 -0.28 9.59 12.84
C ILE A 121 -1.45 10.10 11.98
N ALA A 122 -2.61 10.39 12.57
CA ALA A 122 -3.77 10.91 11.84
C ALA A 122 -3.47 12.29 11.22
N ASP A 123 -2.97 13.22 12.04
CA ASP A 123 -2.58 14.58 11.63
C ASP A 123 -1.06 14.72 11.63
N ASP A 124 -0.41 14.03 10.69
CA ASP A 124 1.05 14.01 10.58
C ASP A 124 1.58 15.40 10.18
N PRO A 125 2.36 16.10 11.04
CA PRO A 125 2.85 17.46 10.78
C PRO A 125 3.84 17.52 9.62
N ARG A 126 4.33 16.37 9.14
CA ARG A 126 5.22 16.27 7.98
C ARG A 126 4.47 16.34 6.67
N VAL A 127 3.14 16.32 6.68
CA VAL A 127 2.29 16.38 5.49
C VAL A 127 1.96 17.83 5.17
N HIS A 128 2.22 18.27 3.93
CA HIS A 128 1.79 19.61 3.51
C HIS A 128 0.28 19.64 3.21
N ASP A 129 -0.36 20.80 3.29
CA ASP A 129 -1.83 20.94 3.20
C ASP A 129 -2.44 20.27 1.96
N PHE A 130 -1.85 20.51 0.80
CA PHE A 130 -2.27 19.85 -0.45
C PHE A 130 -2.06 18.33 -0.41
N GLY A 131 -1.01 17.86 0.29
CA GLY A 131 -0.72 16.45 0.47
C GLY A 131 -1.77 15.75 1.32
N SER A 132 -2.32 16.42 2.33
CA SER A 132 -3.45 15.93 3.11
C SER A 132 -4.69 15.73 2.24
N LEU A 133 -4.98 16.67 1.33
CA LEU A 133 -6.05 16.50 0.33
C LEU A 133 -5.81 15.30 -0.59
N LEU A 134 -4.60 15.15 -1.13
CA LEU A 134 -4.26 14.02 -2.00
C LEU A 134 -4.45 12.67 -1.31
N ARG A 135 -4.05 12.55 -0.03
CA ARG A 135 -4.23 11.32 0.77
C ARG A 135 -5.69 10.99 1.03
N ARG A 136 -6.50 11.99 1.39
CA ARG A 136 -7.94 11.79 1.64
C ARG A 136 -8.68 11.30 0.40
N ALA A 137 -8.28 11.77 -0.78
CA ALA A 137 -8.84 11.37 -2.06
C ALA A 137 -8.12 10.19 -2.72
N SER A 138 -7.10 9.59 -2.06
CA SER A 138 -6.22 8.54 -2.60
C SER A 138 -5.57 8.88 -3.95
N LEU A 139 -5.45 10.18 -4.25
CA LEU A 139 -4.85 10.67 -5.49
C LEU A 139 -3.33 10.52 -5.47
N ASP A 140 -2.71 10.44 -4.28
CA ASP A 140 -1.27 10.25 -4.14
C ASP A 140 -0.79 8.91 -4.71
N GLU A 141 -1.67 7.95 -4.86
CA GLU A 141 -1.37 6.60 -5.34
C GLU A 141 -1.51 6.45 -6.86
N LEU A 142 -2.04 7.45 -7.58
CA LEU A 142 -2.21 7.39 -9.04
C LEU A 142 -0.91 7.07 -9.83
N PRO A 143 0.29 7.51 -9.43
CA PRO A 143 1.53 7.12 -10.10
C PRO A 143 1.80 5.60 -10.12
N GLN A 144 1.15 4.82 -9.24
CA GLN A 144 1.24 3.36 -9.25
C GLN A 144 0.66 2.73 -10.53
N LEU A 145 -0.16 3.45 -11.30
CA LEU A 145 -0.57 3.00 -12.64
C LEU A 145 0.64 2.71 -13.55
N TRP A 146 1.76 3.42 -13.35
CA TRP A 146 3.01 3.12 -14.03
C TRP A 146 3.61 1.77 -13.59
N ASN A 147 3.53 1.42 -12.31
CA ASN A 147 3.95 0.11 -11.80
C ASN A 147 3.11 -1.01 -12.40
N VAL A 148 1.80 -0.79 -12.53
CA VAL A 148 0.91 -1.72 -13.22
C VAL A 148 1.34 -1.88 -14.67
N LEU A 149 1.56 -0.76 -15.39
CA LEU A 149 1.97 -0.83 -16.79
C LEU A 149 3.29 -1.59 -16.98
N ARG A 150 4.29 -1.37 -16.11
CA ARG A 150 5.57 -2.11 -16.15
C ARG A 150 5.48 -3.56 -15.70
N GLY A 151 4.41 -3.96 -15.02
CA GLY A 151 4.22 -5.33 -14.53
C GLY A 151 4.84 -5.59 -13.17
N ASP A 152 5.17 -4.53 -12.44
CA ASP A 152 5.54 -4.59 -11.03
C ASP A 152 4.29 -4.90 -10.17
N MET A 153 3.13 -4.40 -10.59
CA MET A 153 1.84 -4.50 -9.91
C MET A 153 0.69 -4.92 -10.85
N SER A 154 -0.48 -5.13 -10.27
CA SER A 154 -1.75 -5.44 -10.94
C SER A 154 -2.81 -4.45 -10.46
N LEU A 155 -3.78 -4.06 -11.30
CA LEU A 155 -4.88 -3.18 -10.87
C LEU A 155 -5.69 -3.77 -9.71
N VAL A 156 -5.81 -5.11 -9.70
CA VAL A 156 -6.49 -5.87 -8.66
C VAL A 156 -5.55 -6.98 -8.19
N GLY A 157 -5.12 -6.91 -6.93
CA GLY A 157 -4.21 -7.86 -6.32
C GLY A 157 -3.93 -7.54 -4.86
N PRO A 158 -3.15 -8.37 -4.16
CA PRO A 158 -2.70 -8.10 -2.80
C PRO A 158 -1.93 -6.78 -2.74
N ARG A 159 -2.09 -6.05 -1.64
CA ARG A 159 -1.31 -4.83 -1.39
C ARG A 159 0.16 -5.20 -1.14
N PRO A 160 1.13 -4.60 -1.85
CA PRO A 160 2.56 -4.89 -1.70
C PRO A 160 3.22 -4.18 -0.50
#